data_AF-A0AAQ3NIY2-F1
#
_entry.id   AF-A0AAQ3NIY2-F1
#
_cell.length_a   1.000
_cell.length_b   1.000
_cell.length_c   1.000
_cell.angle_alpha   90.00
_cell.angle_beta   90.00
_cell.angle_gamma   90.00
#
_symmetry.space_group_name_H-M   'P 1'
#
loop_
_entity.id
_entity.type
_entity.pdbx_description
1 polymer ?
#
loop_
_entity_poly.entity_id
_entity_poly.type
_entity_poly.pdbx_seq_one_letter_code
_entity_poly.pdbx_strand_id
1 'polypeptide(L)'
;MVHGKEYGFGAHDFPASGVFEVEPRKCPGFIYRCSITLGQTNMSASEFRTFIENMASEYHGDTYHLITKNCNHFTEDLSNRLTGKQIPGWVNRLAKLGKTVQGNSL
;
A
#
# COMPACT_ATOMS: atom_id res chain seq x y z
N MET A 1 -6.57 -6.66 -0.80
CA MET A 1 -7.31 -7.40 -1.86
C MET A 1 -8.68 -6.79 -2.00
N VAL A 2 -9.07 -6.40 -3.20
CA VAL A 2 -10.40 -5.86 -3.53
C VAL A 2 -10.79 -6.43 -4.90
N HIS A 3 -12.05 -6.82 -5.10
CA HIS A 3 -12.54 -7.48 -6.32
C HIS A 3 -11.65 -8.65 -6.83
N GLY A 4 -11.13 -9.47 -5.91
CA GLY A 4 -10.32 -10.66 -6.25
C GLY A 4 -8.88 -10.36 -6.66
N LYS A 5 -8.43 -9.10 -6.57
CA LYS A 5 -7.08 -8.68 -6.93
C LYS A 5 -6.33 -8.10 -5.74
N GLU A 6 -5.02 -8.34 -5.67
CA GLU A 6 -4.15 -7.77 -4.66
C GLU A 6 -3.34 -6.61 -5.24
N TYR A 7 -3.27 -5.51 -4.50
CA TYR A 7 -2.61 -4.28 -4.92
C TYR A 7 -1.49 -3.97 -3.95
N GLY A 8 -0.34 -3.56 -4.48
CA GLY A 8 0.84 -3.19 -3.70
C GLY A 8 1.58 -2.01 -4.32
N PHE A 9 2.53 -1.47 -3.57
CA PHE A 9 3.42 -0.40 -4.03
C PHE A 9 4.87 -0.87 -3.92
N GLY A 10 5.63 -0.72 -4.99
CA GLY A 10 7.03 -1.15 -5.10
C GLY A 10 7.94 -0.07 -5.67
N ALA A 11 9.24 -0.23 -5.43
CA ALA A 11 10.28 0.67 -5.92
C ALA A 11 10.68 0.32 -7.37
N HIS A 12 10.96 1.34 -8.17
CA HIS A 12 11.66 1.25 -9.45
C HIS A 12 12.16 2.64 -9.87
N ASP A 13 13.09 2.74 -10.82
CA ASP A 13 13.77 4.01 -11.15
C ASP A 13 13.00 4.93 -12.12
N PHE A 14 11.87 4.47 -12.67
CA PHE A 14 11.09 5.24 -13.64
C PHE A 14 10.12 6.22 -12.97
N PRO A 15 9.87 7.42 -13.55
CA PRO A 15 8.87 8.38 -13.08
C PRO A 15 7.45 7.94 -13.49
N ALA A 16 7.08 6.74 -13.07
CA ALA A 16 5.82 6.07 -13.35
C ALA A 16 5.27 5.44 -12.07
N SER A 17 4.01 5.02 -12.08
CA SER A 17 3.40 4.41 -10.90
C SER A 17 4.13 3.15 -10.47
N GLY A 18 4.48 3.09 -9.18
CA GLY A 18 4.96 1.87 -8.53
C GLY A 18 3.82 1.00 -8.02
N VAL A 19 2.55 1.39 -8.24
CA VAL A 19 1.38 0.59 -7.85
C VAL A 19 1.21 -0.54 -8.85
N PHE A 20 1.09 -1.76 -8.33
CA PHE A 20 0.96 -2.96 -9.13
C PHE A 20 -0.20 -3.83 -8.66
N GLU A 21 -0.68 -4.68 -9.56
CA GLU A 21 -1.69 -5.70 -9.29
C GLU A 21 -1.04 -7.10 -9.40
N VAL A 22 -1.35 -7.99 -8.46
CA VAL A 22 -0.95 -9.40 -8.49
C VAL A 22 -2.11 -10.32 -8.11
N GLU A 23 -1.95 -11.60 -8.44
CA GLU A 23 -2.83 -12.63 -7.90
C GLU A 23 -2.67 -12.67 -6.36
N PRO A 24 -3.78 -12.71 -5.61
CA PRO A 24 -3.72 -12.71 -4.16
C PRO A 24 -2.80 -13.79 -3.61
N ARG A 25 -1.96 -13.41 -2.64
CA ARG A 25 -1.03 -14.30 -1.90
C ARG A 25 0.13 -14.83 -2.75
N LYS A 26 0.34 -14.31 -3.96
CA LYS A 26 1.40 -14.74 -4.90
C LYS A 26 2.37 -13.63 -5.29
N CYS A 27 2.50 -12.58 -4.47
CA CYS A 27 3.47 -11.51 -4.74
C CYS A 27 4.91 -12.09 -4.74
N PRO A 28 5.66 -12.00 -5.86
CA PRO A 28 7.01 -12.54 -5.94
C PRO A 28 7.96 -11.92 -4.91
N GLY A 29 8.83 -12.73 -4.31
CA GLY A 29 9.78 -12.28 -3.29
C GLY A 29 9.20 -12.15 -1.88
N PHE A 30 7.91 -12.44 -1.68
CA PHE A 30 7.26 -12.42 -0.37
C PHE A 30 6.62 -13.76 -0.01
N ILE A 31 6.62 -14.09 1.28
CA ILE A 31 5.94 -15.27 1.82
C ILE A 31 4.65 -14.80 2.49
N TYR A 32 3.51 -15.27 1.98
CA TYR A 32 2.21 -15.02 2.58
C TYR A 32 2.12 -15.64 3.99
N ARG A 33 1.62 -14.87 4.95
CA ARG A 33 1.42 -15.31 6.34
C ARG A 33 -0.06 -15.42 6.71
N CYS A 34 -0.83 -14.36 6.47
CA CYS A 34 -2.24 -14.30 6.82
C CYS A 34 -2.96 -13.19 6.03
N SER A 35 -4.29 -13.19 6.12
CA SER A 35 -5.16 -12.13 5.60
C SER A 35 -6.00 -11.56 6.73
N ILE A 36 -6.24 -10.25 6.67
CA ILE A 36 -7.03 -9.52 7.66
C ILE A 36 -8.09 -8.73 6.91
N THR A 37 -9.34 -8.84 7.33
CA THR A 37 -10.44 -8.06 6.76
C THR A 37 -10.39 -6.64 7.31
N LEU A 38 -10.13 -5.66 6.45
CA LEU A 38 -10.10 -4.25 6.82
C LEU A 38 -11.50 -3.61 6.79
N GLY A 39 -12.34 -4.01 5.83
CA GLY A 39 -13.69 -3.48 5.69
C GLY A 39 -14.37 -3.97 4.41
N GLN A 40 -15.43 -3.27 4.03
CA GLN A 40 -16.18 -3.50 2.80
C GLN A 40 -16.31 -2.17 2.04
N THR A 41 -16.44 -2.26 0.72
CA THR A 41 -16.75 -1.13 -0.16
C THR A 41 -17.98 -1.47 -0.98
N ASN A 42 -18.79 -0.45 -1.28
CA ASN A 42 -19.93 -0.56 -2.19
C ASN A 42 -19.55 -0.18 -3.63
N MET A 43 -18.30 0.18 -3.88
CA MET A 43 -17.81 0.45 -5.23
C MET A 43 -17.95 -0.81 -6.08
N SER A 44 -18.45 -0.62 -7.29
CA SER A 44 -18.34 -1.58 -8.38
C SER A 44 -16.87 -1.76 -8.80
N ALA A 45 -16.59 -2.84 -9.53
CA ALA A 45 -15.24 -3.10 -10.04
C ALA A 45 -14.72 -1.95 -10.94
N SER A 46 -15.59 -1.30 -11.72
CA SER A 46 -15.22 -0.14 -12.56
C SER A 46 -14.93 1.12 -11.74
N GLU A 47 -15.75 1.40 -10.72
CA GLU A 47 -15.49 2.54 -9.81
C GLU A 47 -14.19 2.33 -9.04
N PHE A 48 -13.97 1.12 -8.55
CA PHE A 48 -12.72 0.76 -7.89
C PHE A 48 -11.51 0.88 -8.83
N ARG A 49 -11.68 0.54 -10.12
CA ARG A 49 -10.62 0.68 -11.12
C ARG A 49 -10.20 2.14 -11.29
N THR A 50 -11.15 3.04 -11.48
CA THR A 50 -10.86 4.48 -11.56
C THR A 50 -10.24 4.99 -10.26
N PHE A 51 -10.75 4.55 -9.12
CA PHE A 51 -10.22 4.90 -7.80
C PHE A 51 -8.74 4.50 -7.64
N ILE A 52 -8.39 3.26 -7.98
CA ILE A 52 -7.02 2.77 -7.82
C ILE A 52 -6.07 3.40 -8.84
N GLU A 53 -6.54 3.72 -10.05
CA GLU A 53 -5.76 4.46 -11.06
C GLU A 53 -5.44 5.89 -10.60
N ASN A 54 -6.41 6.58 -9.99
CA ASN A 54 -6.18 7.89 -9.40
C ASN A 54 -5.14 7.80 -8.26
N MET A 55 -5.27 6.83 -7.36
CA MET A 55 -4.25 6.60 -6.33
C MET A 55 -2.89 6.27 -6.94
N ALA A 56 -2.84 5.46 -8.00
CA ALA A 56 -1.60 5.07 -8.66
C ALA A 56 -0.82 6.28 -9.20
N SER A 57 -1.51 7.34 -9.62
CA SER A 57 -0.89 8.61 -10.05
C SER A 57 -0.16 9.37 -8.92
N GLU A 58 -0.49 9.11 -7.65
CA GLU A 58 0.17 9.74 -6.49
C GLU A 58 1.38 8.92 -5.97
N TYR A 59 1.50 7.66 -6.40
CA TYR A 59 2.46 6.67 -5.90
C TYR A 59 3.42 6.25 -7.02
N HIS A 60 4.33 7.15 -7.39
CA HIS A 60 5.40 6.82 -8.32
C HIS A 60 6.47 5.93 -7.68
N GLY A 61 6.98 4.95 -8.43
CA GLY A 61 7.95 3.97 -7.93
C GLY A 61 9.31 4.56 -7.58
N ASP A 62 9.71 5.63 -8.27
CA ASP A 62 10.95 6.39 -8.01
C ASP A 62 10.89 7.21 -6.72
N THR A 63 9.69 7.36 -6.12
CA THR A 63 9.49 7.99 -4.82
C THR A 63 9.42 6.99 -3.66
N TYR A 64 9.62 5.70 -3.91
CA TYR A 64 9.59 4.68 -2.87
C TYR A 64 10.73 4.90 -1.87
N HIS A 65 10.38 4.95 -0.59
CA HIS A 65 11.32 5.06 0.51
C HIS A 65 10.99 4.05 1.61
N LEU A 66 11.97 3.21 1.96
CA LEU A 66 11.83 2.09 2.91
C LEU A 66 11.20 2.51 4.25
N ILE A 67 11.42 3.74 4.69
CA ILE A 67 10.96 4.25 5.99
C ILE A 67 9.73 5.15 5.87
N THR A 68 9.64 5.97 4.82
CA THR A 68 8.74 7.14 4.80
C THR A 68 7.65 7.05 3.74
N LYS A 69 7.83 6.22 2.71
CA LYS A 69 6.85 6.00 1.63
C LYS A 69 7.04 4.60 1.05
N ASN A 70 6.50 3.60 1.73
CA ASN A 70 6.64 2.18 1.34
C ASN A 70 5.26 1.52 1.16
N CYS A 71 5.25 0.21 0.90
CA CYS A 71 4.01 -0.56 0.70
C CYS A 71 3.02 -0.45 1.87
N ASN A 72 3.47 -0.29 3.11
CA ASN A 72 2.58 -0.15 4.26
C ASN A 72 1.89 1.22 4.30
N HIS A 73 2.58 2.28 3.87
CA HIS A 73 1.98 3.61 3.74
C HIS A 73 0.90 3.64 2.66
N PHE A 74 1.19 3.03 1.51
CA PHE A 74 0.20 2.84 0.46
C PHE A 74 -1.01 2.04 0.95
N THR A 75 -0.79 0.93 1.67
CA THR A 75 -1.88 0.09 2.21
C THR A 75 -2.72 0.85 3.24
N GLU A 76 -2.09 1.66 4.09
CA GLU A 76 -2.77 2.54 5.04
C GLU A 76 -3.67 3.56 4.34
N ASP A 77 -3.13 4.28 3.35
CA ASP A 77 -3.86 5.29 2.59
C ASP A 77 -5.03 4.68 1.81
N LEU A 78 -4.78 3.54 1.14
CA LEU A 78 -5.82 2.79 0.41
C LEU A 78 -6.93 2.33 1.36
N SER A 79 -6.57 1.76 2.50
CA SER A 79 -7.55 1.31 3.51
C SER A 79 -8.39 2.48 4.01
N ASN A 80 -7.76 3.61 4.31
CA ASN A 80 -8.43 4.81 4.81
C ASN A 80 -9.39 5.39 3.77
N ARG A 81 -8.91 5.63 2.54
CA ARG A 81 -9.76 6.19 1.47
C ARG A 81 -10.91 5.26 1.08
N LEU A 82 -10.69 3.94 1.11
CA LEU A 82 -11.71 2.97 0.70
C LEU A 82 -12.74 2.65 1.80
N THR A 83 -12.32 2.63 3.08
CA THR A 83 -13.14 2.10 4.18
C THR A 83 -13.24 3.02 5.41
N GLY A 84 -12.50 4.14 5.43
CA GLY A 84 -12.38 5.03 6.59
C GLY A 84 -11.58 4.44 7.76
N LYS A 85 -10.89 3.31 7.57
CA LYS A 85 -10.19 2.57 8.63
C LYS A 85 -8.69 2.50 8.40
N GLN A 86 -7.96 2.55 9.51
CA GLN A 86 -6.51 2.34 9.54
C GLN A 86 -6.15 0.85 9.57
N ILE A 87 -4.94 0.51 9.11
CA ILE A 87 -4.45 -0.88 9.21
C ILE A 87 -3.95 -1.16 10.63
N PRO A 88 -3.90 -2.45 11.06
CA PRO A 88 -3.42 -2.79 12.40
C PRO A 88 -2.03 -2.22 12.68
N GLY A 89 -1.87 -1.55 13.83
CA GLY A 89 -0.65 -0.81 14.14
C GLY A 89 0.65 -1.62 14.13
N TRP A 90 0.56 -2.94 14.34
CA TRP A 90 1.72 -3.84 14.25
C TRP A 90 2.26 -3.99 12.83
N VAL A 91 1.43 -3.85 11.78
CA VAL A 91 1.85 -3.89 10.37
C VAL A 91 2.78 -2.72 10.09
N ASN A 92 2.46 -1.55 10.63
CA ASN A 92 3.22 -0.31 10.47
C ASN A 92 4.36 -0.13 11.48
N ARG A 93 4.62 -1.10 12.38
CA ARG A 93 5.56 -0.91 13.49
C ARG A 93 7.00 -0.65 13.03
N LEU A 94 7.46 -1.34 11.99
CA LEU A 94 8.81 -1.13 11.44
C LEU A 94 8.94 0.21 10.70
N ALA A 95 7.93 0.60 9.93
CA ALA A 95 7.88 1.90 9.27
C ALA A 95 7.86 3.07 10.28
N LYS A 96 7.14 2.91 11.39
CA LYS A 96 7.08 3.91 12.48
C LYS A 96 8.38 4.00 13.26
N LEU A 97 9.05 2.88 13.54
CA LEU A 97 10.33 2.87 14.24
C LEU A 97 11.43 3.57 13.43
N GLY A 98 11.49 3.37 12.11
CA GLY A 98 12.48 4.04 11.25
C GLY A 98 12.36 5.57 11.24
N LYS A 99 11.14 6.12 11.40
CA LYS A 99 10.92 7.57 11.48
C LYS A 99 11.45 8.18 12.78
N THR A 100 11.37 7.46 13.89
CA THR A 100 11.87 7.94 15.19
C THR A 100 13.39 8.01 15.24
N VAL A 101 14.11 7.15 14.51
CA VAL A 101 15.58 7.13 14.51
C VAL A 101 16.17 8.27 13.66
N GLN A 102 15.49 8.72 12.60
CA GLN A 102 15.92 9.89 11.82
C GLN A 102 15.62 11.25 12.48
N GLY A 103 14.84 11.28 13.56
CA GLY A 103 14.54 12.49 14.33
C GLY A 103 15.57 12.87 15.39
N ASN A 104 16.71 12.17 15.47
CA ASN A 104 17.75 12.38 16.48
C ASN A 104 19.15 12.50 15.82
N SER A 105 19.28 13.41 14.86
CA SER A 105 20.58 13.91 14.43
C SER A 105 20.51 15.44 14.44
N LEU A 106 21.47 16.02 15.17
CA LEU A 106 21.68 17.43 15.50
C LEU A 106 21.43 18.40 14.33
#